data_AF-A0A956Z4V6-F1
#
_entry.id   AF-A0A956Z4V6-F1
#
_cell.length_a   1.000
_cell.length_b   1.000
_cell.length_c   1.000
_cell.angle_alpha   90.00
_cell.angle_beta   90.00
_cell.angle_gamma   90.00
#
_symmetry.space_group_name_H-M   'P 1'
#
loop_
_entity.id
_entity.type
_entity.pdbx_description
1 polymer ?
#
loop_
_entity_poly.entity_id
_entity_poly.type
_entity_poly.pdbx_seq_one_letter_code
_entity_poly.pdbx_strand_id
1 'polypeptide(L)'
;LNEGFATYYSLLYAGHAHGKDDMTYGLYQNLKHVLEHDDGRRPVVDRHYDHPYEQFDHRAYAKAALILHMLRSQLGEDLFRRCVKTYLERHRYQSVVSEDFNRILEELSGRSFDRFFDQWLYKPGQPELDVQYSWDEKSGLARVSINQKPSRPVSDDSKPYWLQTGHQRRGGEGPQTQAPAPPTVFHFPLLLRFKAGDTVIDHPVEVKEGEEDFYVKLEKAPDIVRIDPDLTVLARIHFNPPAEMLLKQLQDRSDTAGRILAAEKLDCFDNEKTLDALKTCLQGDEFYGVRVVAARTLRRIHSPEALTVLCQSLAQKDARVRNAVVDAIGYFFSPRAKSTLVAHIEKEKNPAITATALKALGPFHSRNVRDLLTSSLSRPSYRNMIAVAALKAIRAQDDPSYKDAIVREIDKRSPDFEAHGIGTALATLAFISRNEKDKSDIRNLLAGYLNSPRQSLRLNAINALGELEEHSAIAMLDTFASAARDTPERDSAQRAIARLRSAGKPADNLKDLRDEVIELQKSQRDLKKDLDALKKQLEKKNERKPQPGGK
;
A
#
# COMPACT_ATOMS: atom_id res chain seq x y z
N LEU A 1 9.64 9.12 -15.97
CA LEU A 1 10.00 8.71 -17.35
C LEU A 1 10.00 7.20 -17.58
N ASN A 2 10.62 6.37 -16.72
CA ASN A 2 10.55 4.91 -16.90
C ASN A 2 9.28 4.29 -16.28
N GLU A 3 9.21 4.26 -14.95
CA GLU A 3 8.18 3.53 -14.20
C GLU A 3 6.74 3.98 -14.49
N GLY A 4 6.52 5.30 -14.57
CA GLY A 4 5.21 5.86 -14.94
C GLY A 4 4.75 5.46 -16.33
N PHE A 5 5.66 5.44 -17.32
CA PHE A 5 5.33 4.99 -18.68
C PHE A 5 5.07 3.49 -18.73
N ALA A 6 5.90 2.67 -18.06
CA ALA A 6 5.69 1.23 -17.98
C ALA A 6 4.33 0.89 -17.35
N THR A 7 3.97 1.59 -16.28
CA THR A 7 2.67 1.43 -15.60
C THR A 7 1.52 1.88 -16.50
N TYR A 8 1.63 3.07 -17.12
CA TYR A 8 0.57 3.60 -17.97
C TYR A 8 0.36 2.79 -19.26
N TYR A 9 1.43 2.35 -19.91
CA TYR A 9 1.35 1.51 -21.12
C TYR A 9 0.80 0.12 -20.80
N SER A 10 1.00 -0.39 -19.58
CA SER A 10 0.32 -1.60 -19.12
C SER A 10 -1.21 -1.39 -19.04
N LEU A 11 -1.67 -0.21 -18.60
CA LEU A 11 -3.10 0.14 -18.63
C LEU A 11 -3.65 0.29 -20.05
N LEU A 12 -2.88 0.92 -20.96
CA LEU A 12 -3.26 1.02 -22.37
C LEU A 12 -3.35 -0.37 -23.02
N TYR A 13 -2.40 -1.26 -22.72
CA TYR A 13 -2.44 -2.64 -23.18
C TYR A 13 -3.65 -3.40 -22.63
N ALA A 14 -3.97 -3.25 -21.33
CA ALA A 14 -5.18 -3.82 -20.74
C ALA A 14 -6.45 -3.31 -21.46
N GLY A 15 -6.51 -2.01 -21.76
CA GLY A 15 -7.56 -1.40 -22.57
C GLY A 15 -7.70 -2.00 -23.96
N HIS A 16 -6.57 -2.28 -24.62
CA HIS A 16 -6.54 -2.90 -25.94
C HIS A 16 -6.94 -4.39 -25.90
N ALA A 17 -6.39 -5.16 -24.95
CA ALA A 17 -6.55 -6.61 -24.88
C ALA A 17 -7.88 -7.05 -24.24
N HIS A 18 -8.42 -6.24 -23.32
CA HIS A 18 -9.56 -6.59 -22.47
C HIS A 18 -10.69 -5.54 -22.50
N GLY A 19 -10.54 -4.44 -23.25
CA GLY A 19 -11.54 -3.41 -23.45
C GLY A 19 -11.38 -2.19 -22.53
N LYS A 20 -12.06 -1.09 -22.87
CA LYS A 20 -11.97 0.22 -22.18
C LYS A 20 -12.24 0.11 -20.67
N ASP A 21 -13.14 -0.80 -20.28
CA ASP A 21 -13.51 -1.00 -18.87
C ASP A 21 -12.33 -1.50 -18.02
N ASP A 22 -11.46 -2.35 -18.57
CA ASP A 22 -10.30 -2.88 -17.85
C ASP A 22 -9.26 -1.77 -17.63
N MET A 23 -9.01 -0.94 -18.65
CA MET A 23 -8.19 0.27 -18.50
C MET A 23 -8.78 1.25 -17.47
N THR A 24 -10.08 1.49 -17.53
CA THR A 24 -10.80 2.36 -16.58
C THR A 24 -10.66 1.87 -15.15
N TYR A 25 -10.81 0.55 -14.95
CA TYR A 25 -10.63 -0.06 -13.63
C TYR A 25 -9.20 0.07 -13.12
N GLY A 26 -8.20 -0.13 -13.98
CA GLY A 26 -6.79 0.08 -13.61
C GLY A 26 -6.46 1.54 -13.27
N LEU A 27 -7.04 2.51 -13.99
CA LEU A 27 -6.93 3.94 -13.64
C LEU A 27 -7.55 4.23 -12.27
N TYR A 28 -8.76 3.71 -12.03
CA TYR A 28 -9.43 3.80 -10.73
C TYR A 28 -8.57 3.20 -9.61
N GLN A 29 -7.98 2.02 -9.82
CA GLN A 29 -7.10 1.37 -8.84
C GLN A 29 -5.85 2.20 -8.57
N ASN A 30 -5.21 2.77 -9.59
CA ASN A 30 -4.06 3.65 -9.42
C ASN A 30 -4.44 4.92 -8.66
N LEU A 31 -5.58 5.53 -9.00
CA LEU A 31 -6.09 6.73 -8.30
C LEU A 31 -6.31 6.43 -6.82
N LYS A 32 -7.02 5.34 -6.50
CA LYS A 32 -7.21 4.88 -5.12
C LYS A 32 -5.88 4.66 -4.40
N HIS A 33 -4.94 3.98 -5.05
CA HIS A 33 -3.64 3.68 -4.45
C HIS A 33 -2.86 4.96 -4.10
N VAL A 34 -2.81 5.93 -5.02
CA VAL A 34 -2.16 7.23 -4.77
C VAL A 34 -2.86 7.98 -3.64
N LEU A 35 -4.19 8.08 -3.67
CA LEU A 35 -4.95 8.80 -2.65
C LEU A 35 -4.85 8.14 -1.26
N GLU A 36 -4.63 6.84 -1.16
CA GLU A 36 -4.50 6.14 0.14
C GLU A 36 -3.08 6.23 0.71
N HIS A 37 -2.06 6.48 -0.11
CA HIS A 37 -0.65 6.45 0.29
C HIS A 37 0.05 7.82 0.20
N ASP A 38 -0.65 8.86 -0.23
CA ASP A 38 -0.10 10.20 -0.26
C ASP A 38 0.14 10.73 1.17
N ASP A 39 1.40 11.06 1.45
CA ASP A 39 1.84 11.67 2.70
C ASP A 39 2.07 13.20 2.57
N GLY A 40 1.90 13.76 1.36
CA GLY A 40 2.10 15.18 1.07
C GLY A 40 3.55 15.67 1.16
N ARG A 41 4.55 14.78 1.30
CA ARG A 41 5.94 15.17 1.61
C ARG A 41 6.84 15.24 0.38
N ARG A 42 6.74 14.27 -0.54
CA ARG A 42 7.65 14.17 -1.69
C ARG A 42 6.94 14.33 -3.04
N PRO A 43 7.53 15.07 -3.99
CA PRO A 43 7.09 15.09 -5.37
C PRO A 43 7.42 13.77 -6.09
N VAL A 44 6.96 13.63 -7.33
CA VAL A 44 7.33 12.47 -8.17
C VAL A 44 8.81 12.54 -8.56
N VAL A 45 9.29 13.73 -8.91
CA VAL A 45 10.71 13.98 -9.16
C VAL A 45 11.36 14.53 -7.90
N ASP A 46 11.96 13.65 -7.10
CA ASP A 46 12.71 14.01 -5.90
C ASP A 46 14.18 13.62 -6.04
N ARG A 47 15.07 14.56 -5.73
CA ARG A 47 16.54 14.39 -5.77
C ARG A 47 17.15 14.15 -4.38
N HIS A 48 16.33 14.12 -3.34
CA HIS A 48 16.77 13.92 -1.96
C HIS A 48 16.40 12.51 -1.49
N TYR A 49 17.39 11.62 -1.41
CA TYR A 49 17.20 10.26 -0.92
C TYR A 49 18.52 9.75 -0.32
N ASP A 50 18.42 8.92 0.73
CA ASP A 50 19.58 8.26 1.33
C ASP A 50 19.92 6.98 0.53
N HIS A 51 18.90 6.27 0.05
CA HIS A 51 19.03 5.10 -0.82
C HIS A 51 18.25 5.25 -2.13
N PRO A 52 18.83 4.90 -3.30
CA PRO A 52 18.15 5.02 -4.60
C PRO A 52 16.81 4.27 -4.68
N TYR A 53 16.64 3.19 -3.89
CA TYR A 53 15.42 2.40 -3.89
C TYR A 53 14.20 3.14 -3.33
N GLU A 54 14.39 4.21 -2.56
CA GLU A 54 13.32 5.03 -1.99
C GLU A 54 12.50 5.80 -3.04
N GLN A 55 12.99 5.86 -4.28
CA GLN A 55 12.29 6.45 -5.41
C GLN A 55 11.27 5.49 -6.04
N PHE A 56 11.36 4.18 -5.79
CA PHE A 56 10.46 3.17 -6.38
C PHE A 56 9.23 2.96 -5.51
N ASP A 57 8.33 3.95 -5.50
CA ASP A 57 7.08 3.90 -4.75
C ASP A 57 5.84 4.28 -5.60
N HIS A 58 4.68 4.37 -4.97
CA HIS A 58 3.42 4.71 -5.62
C HIS A 58 3.47 6.03 -6.44
N ARG A 59 4.41 6.94 -6.14
CA ARG A 59 4.58 8.21 -6.88
C ARG A 59 5.20 7.97 -8.24
N ALA A 60 6.30 7.22 -8.29
CA ALA A 60 7.01 6.91 -9.53
C ALA A 60 6.21 5.99 -10.47
N TYR A 61 5.34 5.14 -9.90
CA TYR A 61 4.49 4.20 -10.64
C TYR A 61 3.08 4.74 -10.87
N ALA A 62 2.20 4.68 -9.87
CA ALA A 62 0.77 4.96 -10.01
C ALA A 62 0.49 6.45 -10.28
N LYS A 63 1.09 7.37 -9.51
CA LYS A 63 0.90 8.82 -9.72
C LYS A 63 1.42 9.26 -11.08
N ALA A 64 2.64 8.85 -11.44
CA ALA A 64 3.21 9.17 -12.75
C ALA A 64 2.36 8.61 -13.91
N ALA A 65 1.75 7.43 -13.76
CA ALA A 65 0.83 6.88 -14.77
C ALA A 65 -0.44 7.72 -14.92
N LEU A 66 -1.00 8.22 -13.82
CA LEU A 66 -2.16 9.13 -13.86
C LEU A 66 -1.77 10.46 -14.51
N ILE A 67 -0.60 11.03 -14.23
CA ILE A 67 -0.10 12.25 -14.88
C ILE A 67 0.00 12.06 -16.41
N LEU A 68 0.49 10.90 -16.87
CA LEU A 68 0.52 10.58 -18.30
C LEU A 68 -0.90 10.44 -18.88
N HIS A 69 -1.84 9.90 -18.10
CA HIS A 69 -3.25 9.85 -18.49
C HIS A 69 -3.84 11.26 -18.66
N MET A 70 -3.59 12.17 -17.70
CA MET A 70 -3.99 13.58 -17.79
C MET A 70 -3.43 14.25 -19.05
N LEU A 71 -2.14 14.06 -19.35
CA LEU A 71 -1.51 14.59 -20.56
C LEU A 71 -2.16 14.05 -21.84
N ARG A 72 -2.38 12.73 -21.92
CA ARG A 72 -3.02 12.12 -23.09
C ARG A 72 -4.45 12.63 -23.27
N SER A 73 -5.20 12.83 -22.19
CA SER A 73 -6.57 13.35 -22.23
C SER A 73 -6.61 14.80 -22.72
N GLN A 74 -5.63 15.63 -22.38
CA GLN A 74 -5.55 17.02 -22.84
C GLN A 74 -5.02 17.19 -24.27
N LEU A 75 -4.15 16.28 -24.73
CA LEU A 75 -3.54 16.33 -26.07
C LEU A 75 -4.36 15.57 -27.13
N GLY A 76 -5.16 14.61 -26.70
CA GLY A 76 -5.72 13.59 -27.57
C GLY A 76 -4.71 12.47 -27.87
N GLU A 77 -5.23 11.32 -28.29
CA GLU A 77 -4.42 10.11 -28.50
C GLU A 77 -3.33 10.31 -29.56
N ASP A 78 -3.68 10.87 -30.71
CA ASP A 78 -2.77 10.97 -31.86
C ASP A 78 -1.58 11.87 -31.58
N LEU A 79 -1.84 13.04 -30.99
CA LEU A 79 -0.79 13.99 -30.64
C LEU A 79 0.09 13.41 -29.52
N PHE A 80 -0.49 12.80 -28.48
CA PHE A 80 0.28 12.15 -27.43
C PHE A 80 1.19 11.05 -27.98
N ARG A 81 0.67 10.19 -28.86
CA ARG A 81 1.44 9.12 -29.51
C ARG A 81 2.59 9.68 -30.36
N ARG A 82 2.36 10.76 -31.11
CA ARG A 82 3.40 11.48 -31.85
C ARG A 82 4.48 12.02 -30.91
N CYS A 83 4.11 12.67 -29.81
CA CYS A 83 5.07 13.19 -28.82
C CYS A 83 5.95 12.08 -28.24
N VAL A 84 5.36 10.95 -27.85
CA VAL A 84 6.12 9.80 -27.34
C VAL A 84 7.06 9.23 -28.39
N LYS A 85 6.59 9.08 -29.64
CA LYS A 85 7.45 8.59 -30.74
C LYS A 85 8.64 9.52 -30.97
N THR A 86 8.40 10.82 -31.11
CA THR A 86 9.45 11.82 -31.31
C THR A 86 10.45 11.83 -30.16
N TYR A 87 9.98 11.69 -28.92
CA TYR A 87 10.84 11.58 -27.74
C TYR A 87 11.76 10.35 -27.80
N LEU A 88 11.22 9.18 -28.11
CA LEU A 88 12.01 7.95 -28.23
C LEU A 88 13.01 7.98 -29.38
N GLU A 89 12.68 8.65 -30.48
CA GLU A 89 13.56 8.79 -31.65
C GLU A 89 14.72 9.77 -31.39
N ARG A 90 14.43 10.94 -30.82
CA ARG A 90 15.44 11.99 -30.56
C ARG A 90 16.39 11.65 -29.42
N HIS A 91 15.90 10.97 -28.40
CA HIS A 91 16.68 10.66 -27.19
C HIS A 91 17.12 9.19 -27.12
N ARG A 92 17.15 8.50 -28.27
CA ARG A 92 17.56 7.10 -28.33
C ARG A 92 18.98 6.91 -27.78
N TYR A 93 19.14 5.96 -26.87
CA TYR A 93 20.41 5.61 -26.23
C TYR A 93 21.04 6.72 -25.35
N GLN A 94 20.26 7.72 -24.95
CA GLN A 94 20.72 8.82 -24.08
C GLN A 94 20.18 8.68 -22.66
N SER A 95 20.85 9.35 -21.71
CA SER A 95 20.27 9.67 -20.41
C SER A 95 19.42 10.93 -20.52
N VAL A 96 18.26 10.93 -19.87
CA VAL A 96 17.20 11.92 -20.04
C VAL A 96 16.55 12.29 -18.73
N VAL A 97 15.95 13.47 -18.70
CA VAL A 97 15.18 14.05 -17.60
C VAL A 97 13.77 14.45 -18.07
N SER A 98 12.83 14.64 -17.15
CA SER A 98 11.42 14.88 -17.49
C SER A 98 11.21 16.11 -18.38
N GLU A 99 12.10 17.10 -18.28
CA GLU A 99 12.13 18.31 -19.11
C GLU A 99 12.37 18.00 -20.59
N ASP A 100 13.07 16.90 -20.92
CA ASP A 100 13.27 16.46 -22.31
C ASP A 100 11.95 16.07 -22.96
N PHE A 101 11.08 15.40 -22.21
CA PHE A 101 9.74 15.06 -22.68
C PHE A 101 8.85 16.29 -22.73
N ASN A 102 8.91 17.17 -21.72
CA ASN A 102 8.15 18.42 -21.71
C ASN A 102 8.41 19.26 -22.98
N ARG A 103 9.68 19.46 -23.36
CA ARG A 103 10.05 20.22 -24.57
C ARG A 103 9.40 19.68 -25.85
N ILE A 104 9.27 18.36 -25.97
CA ILE A 104 8.63 17.73 -27.14
C ILE A 104 7.11 17.92 -27.12
N LEU A 105 6.49 17.88 -25.95
CA LEU A 105 5.07 18.20 -25.80
C LEU A 105 4.79 19.64 -26.24
N GLU A 106 5.60 20.59 -25.76
CA GLU A 106 5.44 22.01 -26.09
C GLU A 106 5.69 22.29 -27.57
N GLU A 107 6.76 21.73 -28.14
CA GLU A 107 7.09 21.88 -29.56
C GLU A 107 5.96 21.38 -30.48
N LEU A 108 5.39 20.20 -30.20
CA LEU A 108 4.42 19.59 -31.10
C LEU A 108 2.98 20.02 -30.86
N SER A 109 2.67 20.54 -29.66
CA SER A 109 1.33 21.03 -29.32
C SER A 109 1.18 22.54 -29.49
N GLY A 110 2.27 23.31 -29.48
CA GLY A 110 2.26 24.77 -29.46
C GLY A 110 1.75 25.38 -28.14
N ARG A 111 1.64 24.59 -27.07
CA ARG A 111 1.14 24.99 -25.75
C ARG A 111 2.23 24.81 -24.70
N SER A 112 2.35 25.74 -23.75
CA SER A 112 3.20 25.52 -22.58
C SER A 112 2.56 24.52 -21.61
N PHE A 113 3.40 23.64 -21.05
CA PHE A 113 3.03 22.68 -20.02
C PHE A 113 3.78 22.91 -18.70
N ASP A 114 4.52 24.02 -18.57
CA ASP A 114 5.31 24.33 -17.37
C ASP A 114 4.49 24.25 -16.08
N ARG A 115 3.32 24.89 -16.05
CA ARG A 115 2.43 24.84 -14.89
C ARG A 115 1.96 23.40 -14.59
N PHE A 116 1.67 22.63 -15.62
CA PHE A 116 1.23 21.25 -15.48
C PHE A 116 2.33 20.42 -14.81
N PHE A 117 3.57 20.48 -15.31
CA PHE A 117 4.68 19.74 -14.72
C PHE A 117 5.03 20.25 -13.33
N ASP A 118 5.01 21.56 -13.10
CA ASP A 118 5.23 22.16 -11.78
C ASP A 118 4.25 21.62 -10.73
N GLN A 119 2.95 21.67 -11.02
CA GLN A 119 1.90 21.26 -10.10
C GLN A 119 1.88 19.74 -9.84
N TRP A 120 2.03 18.92 -10.89
CA TRP A 120 1.76 17.49 -10.80
C TRP A 120 3.01 16.63 -10.59
N LEU A 121 4.15 17.07 -11.12
CA LEU A 121 5.39 16.28 -11.15
C LEU A 121 6.43 16.78 -10.14
N TYR A 122 6.63 18.09 -10.07
CA TYR A 122 7.69 18.71 -9.26
C TYR A 122 7.25 19.15 -7.87
N LYS A 123 5.95 19.27 -7.62
CA LYS A 123 5.39 19.55 -6.29
C LYS A 123 4.71 18.32 -5.68
N PRO A 124 4.75 18.17 -4.34
CA PRO A 124 4.05 17.10 -3.64
C PRO A 124 2.53 17.33 -3.63
N GLY A 125 1.78 16.27 -3.33
CA GLY A 125 0.34 16.32 -3.15
C GLY A 125 -0.50 16.39 -4.43
N GLN A 126 -1.81 16.52 -4.24
CA GLN A 126 -2.84 16.65 -5.27
C GLN A 126 -4.04 17.39 -4.67
N PRO A 127 -4.91 18.01 -5.47
CA PRO A 127 -6.06 18.74 -4.95
C PRO A 127 -7.06 17.81 -4.26
N GLU A 128 -7.65 18.33 -3.19
CA GLU A 128 -8.82 17.78 -2.52
C GLU A 128 -10.00 18.71 -2.80
N LEU A 129 -11.03 18.18 -3.45
CA LEU A 129 -12.18 18.93 -3.94
C LEU A 129 -13.39 18.59 -3.09
N ASP A 130 -14.00 19.58 -2.46
CA ASP A 130 -15.38 19.47 -1.99
C ASP A 130 -16.30 19.95 -3.10
N VAL A 131 -17.14 19.05 -3.59
CA VAL A 131 -18.06 19.34 -4.70
C VAL A 131 -19.49 19.30 -4.20
N GLN A 132 -20.23 20.38 -4.46
CA GLN A 132 -21.66 20.48 -4.15
C GLN A 132 -22.45 20.64 -5.44
N TYR A 133 -23.65 20.07 -5.45
CA TYR A 133 -24.58 20.16 -6.57
C TYR A 133 -25.94 20.66 -6.08
N SER A 134 -26.53 21.60 -6.81
CA SER A 134 -27.92 22.02 -6.60
C SER A 134 -28.63 22.27 -7.94
N TRP A 135 -29.95 22.08 -7.93
CA TRP A 135 -30.83 22.31 -9.07
C TRP A 135 -31.81 23.43 -8.74
N ASP A 136 -31.84 24.47 -9.57
CA ASP A 136 -32.88 25.49 -9.53
C ASP A 136 -33.92 25.22 -10.63
N GLU A 137 -35.09 24.73 -10.20
CA GLU A 137 -36.20 24.40 -11.08
C GLU A 137 -36.76 25.61 -11.82
N LYS A 138 -36.74 26.81 -11.20
CA LYS A 138 -37.31 28.02 -11.81
C LYS A 138 -36.46 28.52 -12.97
N SER A 139 -35.15 28.55 -12.77
CA SER A 139 -34.21 28.99 -13.81
C SER A 139 -33.72 27.85 -14.70
N GLY A 140 -34.00 26.59 -14.36
CA GLY A 140 -33.49 25.40 -15.03
C GLY A 140 -31.96 25.29 -15.01
N LEU A 141 -31.32 25.82 -13.96
CA LEU A 141 -29.87 25.83 -13.82
C LEU A 141 -29.40 24.76 -12.83
N ALA A 142 -28.49 23.91 -13.29
CA ALA A 142 -27.66 23.08 -12.44
C ALA A 142 -26.44 23.89 -11.98
N ARG A 143 -26.29 24.07 -10.67
CA ARG A 143 -25.09 24.67 -10.08
C ARG A 143 -24.18 23.57 -9.55
N VAL A 144 -22.92 23.59 -9.95
CA VAL A 144 -21.85 22.77 -9.36
C VAL A 144 -20.85 23.71 -8.73
N SER A 145 -20.71 23.63 -7.40
CA SER A 145 -19.73 24.40 -6.64
C SER A 145 -18.52 23.52 -6.34
N ILE A 146 -17.32 24.00 -6.64
CA ILE A 146 -16.06 23.29 -6.43
C ILE A 146 -15.20 24.12 -5.49
N ASN A 147 -14.87 23.55 -4.34
CA ASN A 147 -13.96 24.14 -3.37
C ASN A 147 -12.68 23.28 -3.26
N GLN A 148 -11.54 23.88 -3.62
CA GLN A 148 -10.22 23.28 -3.44
C GLN A 148 -9.77 23.48 -1.99
N LYS A 149 -9.80 22.40 -1.21
CA LYS A 149 -9.23 22.41 0.13
C LYS A 149 -7.71 22.61 0.05
N PRO A 150 -7.13 23.41 0.99
CA PRO A 150 -5.70 23.39 1.23
C PRO A 150 -5.19 21.95 1.34
N SER A 151 -4.22 21.57 0.52
CA SER A 151 -3.50 20.32 0.70
C SER A 151 -2.94 20.33 2.12
N ARG A 152 -3.49 19.52 3.03
CA ARG A 152 -2.97 19.47 4.40
C ARG A 152 -1.51 19.01 4.32
N PRO A 153 -0.54 19.74 4.92
CA PRO A 153 0.64 19.06 5.39
C PRO A 153 0.16 18.04 6.41
N VAL A 154 0.47 16.77 6.20
CA VAL A 154 0.19 15.73 7.19
C VAL A 154 0.92 16.13 8.48
N SER A 155 0.17 16.48 9.52
CA SER A 155 0.72 16.62 10.86
C SER A 155 1.36 15.28 11.23
N ASP A 156 2.51 15.31 11.90
CA ASP A 156 3.33 14.13 12.19
C ASP A 156 2.66 13.07 13.11
N ASP A 157 1.39 13.30 13.47
CA ASP A 157 0.59 12.50 14.41
C ASP A 157 -0.17 11.33 13.77
N SER A 158 -0.15 11.16 12.44
CA SER A 158 -0.79 10.02 11.76
C SER A 158 0.17 8.87 11.43
N LYS A 159 1.24 8.68 12.21
CA LYS A 159 2.03 7.45 12.14
C LYS A 159 1.24 6.30 12.79
N PRO A 160 1.10 5.13 12.13
CA PRO A 160 0.70 3.91 12.80
C PRO A 160 1.62 3.62 13.98
N TYR A 161 1.09 3.06 15.07
CA TYR A 161 1.79 2.84 16.35
C TYR A 161 3.07 1.99 16.25
N TRP A 162 3.33 1.33 15.11
CA TRP A 162 4.53 0.53 14.82
C TRP A 162 5.64 1.26 14.05
N LEU A 163 5.48 2.55 13.72
CA LEU A 163 6.52 3.40 13.12
C LEU A 163 7.26 4.28 14.14
N GLN A 164 7.04 4.09 15.44
CA GLN A 164 7.67 4.87 16.51
C GLN A 164 8.93 4.23 17.12
N THR A 165 9.38 3.07 16.63
CA THR A 165 10.59 2.41 17.14
C THR A 165 11.68 2.33 16.06
N GLY A 166 12.53 3.37 16.00
CA GLY A 166 13.80 3.29 15.25
C GLY A 166 14.40 4.65 14.88
N HIS A 167 15.54 4.96 15.51
CA HIS A 167 16.47 6.06 15.21
C HIS A 167 16.12 7.47 15.72
N GLN A 168 16.43 7.69 16.99
CA GLN A 168 16.78 9.02 17.49
C GLN A 168 18.17 9.40 16.90
N ARG A 169 18.17 10.21 15.82
CA ARG A 169 19.41 10.81 15.29
C ARG A 169 20.00 11.74 16.37
N ARG A 170 21.22 11.44 16.82
CA ARG A 170 22.07 12.35 17.61
C ARG A 170 22.80 13.28 16.65
N GLY A 171 22.62 14.59 16.81
CA GLY A 171 23.57 15.60 16.37
C GLY A 171 23.56 15.95 14.88
N GLY A 172 22.52 16.63 14.44
CA GLY A 172 22.51 17.47 13.24
C GLY A 172 21.44 18.53 13.46
N GLU A 173 21.73 19.79 13.12
CA GLU A 173 20.73 20.86 13.14
C GLU A 173 19.45 20.33 12.49
N GLY A 174 18.36 20.30 13.26
CA GLY A 174 17.09 19.78 12.76
C GLY A 174 16.71 20.54 11.49
N PRO A 175 16.07 19.87 10.50
CA PRO A 175 15.59 20.59 9.33
C PRO A 175 14.73 21.75 9.84
N GLN A 176 15.12 22.98 9.49
CA GLN A 176 14.31 24.16 9.72
C GLN A 176 12.91 23.80 9.24
N THR A 177 11.95 23.81 10.17
CA THR A 177 10.52 23.69 9.85
C THR A 177 10.18 24.91 9.00
N GLN A 178 10.33 24.77 7.68
CA GLN A 178 9.78 25.72 6.73
C GLN A 178 8.30 25.84 7.04
N ALA A 179 7.83 27.07 7.21
CA ALA A 179 6.42 27.36 7.36
C ALA A 179 5.64 26.62 6.26
N PRO A 180 4.45 26.07 6.55
CA PRO A 180 3.67 25.37 5.55
C PRO A 180 3.52 26.28 4.33
N ALA A 181 3.95 25.79 3.17
CA ALA A 181 3.76 26.51 1.91
C ALA A 181 2.29 26.90 1.79
N PRO A 182 1.97 28.11 1.30
CA PRO A 182 0.59 28.51 1.09
C PRO A 182 -0.13 27.44 0.26
N PRO A 183 -1.43 27.18 0.52
CA PRO A 183 -2.17 26.17 -0.21
C PRO A 183 -2.04 26.42 -1.71
N THR A 184 -1.50 25.42 -2.41
CA THR A 184 -1.34 25.51 -3.86
C THR A 184 -2.71 25.27 -4.48
N VAL A 185 -3.27 26.32 -5.08
CA VAL A 185 -4.46 26.20 -5.93
C VAL A 185 -4.02 25.51 -7.23
N PHE A 186 -4.64 24.37 -7.54
CA PHE A 186 -4.36 23.62 -8.76
C PHE A 186 -5.17 24.21 -9.92
N HIS A 187 -4.59 24.17 -11.13
CA HIS A 187 -5.30 24.57 -12.35
C HIS A 187 -5.46 23.34 -13.24
N PHE A 188 -6.69 22.98 -13.58
CA PHE A 188 -6.94 21.79 -14.39
C PHE A 188 -8.30 21.85 -15.11
N PRO A 189 -8.39 21.24 -16.30
CA PRO A 189 -9.67 20.96 -16.92
C PRO A 189 -10.41 19.91 -16.10
N LEU A 190 -11.73 20.05 -16.00
CA LEU A 190 -12.61 19.08 -15.35
C LEU A 190 -13.87 18.92 -16.19
N LEU A 191 -14.28 17.67 -16.44
CA LEU A 191 -15.52 17.40 -17.16
C LEU A 191 -16.67 17.17 -16.19
N LEU A 192 -17.73 17.97 -16.30
CA LEU A 192 -19.00 17.77 -15.61
C LEU A 192 -19.98 17.10 -16.56
N ARG A 193 -20.57 15.97 -16.16
CA ARG A 193 -21.57 15.25 -16.98
C ARG A 193 -22.91 15.17 -16.26
N PHE A 194 -23.96 15.57 -16.96
CA PHE A 194 -25.35 15.52 -16.49
C PHE A 194 -26.13 14.55 -17.37
N LYS A 195 -26.87 13.62 -16.77
CA LYS A 195 -27.78 12.72 -17.50
C LYS A 195 -29.21 12.91 -17.03
N ALA A 196 -30.15 13.04 -17.96
CA ALA A 196 -31.57 13.22 -17.68
C ALA A 196 -32.43 12.40 -18.66
N GLY A 197 -32.83 11.19 -18.27
CA GLY A 197 -33.28 10.16 -19.22
C GLY A 197 -32.16 9.79 -20.20
N ASP A 198 -32.47 9.83 -21.50
CA ASP A 198 -31.51 9.50 -22.57
C ASP A 198 -30.56 10.65 -22.93
N THR A 199 -30.83 11.86 -22.44
CA THR A 199 -30.02 13.05 -22.73
C THR A 199 -28.76 13.06 -21.86
N VAL A 200 -27.60 13.16 -22.50
CA VAL A 200 -26.29 13.31 -21.84
C VAL A 200 -25.70 14.66 -22.23
N ILE A 201 -25.35 15.47 -21.24
CA ILE A 201 -24.75 16.80 -21.43
C ILE A 201 -23.38 16.80 -20.75
N ASP A 202 -22.35 16.97 -21.57
CA ASP A 202 -20.96 17.12 -21.15
C ASP A 202 -20.59 18.61 -21.16
N HIS A 203 -20.15 19.11 -20.02
CA HIS A 203 -19.79 20.50 -19.81
C HIS A 203 -18.36 20.59 -19.27
N PRO A 204 -17.36 20.80 -20.15
CA PRO A 204 -15.98 20.99 -19.73
C PRO A 204 -15.82 22.35 -19.04
N VAL A 205 -15.15 22.36 -17.89
CA VAL A 205 -14.84 23.56 -17.12
C VAL A 205 -13.33 23.61 -16.83
N GLU A 206 -12.81 24.80 -16.56
CA GLU A 206 -11.43 25.00 -16.13
C GLU A 206 -11.44 25.49 -14.69
N VAL A 207 -10.98 24.67 -13.75
CA VAL A 207 -10.87 25.04 -12.34
C VAL A 207 -9.53 25.75 -12.14
N LYS A 208 -9.55 26.99 -11.65
CA LYS A 208 -8.43 27.94 -11.52
C LYS A 208 -8.36 28.62 -10.16
N GLU A 209 -9.46 28.70 -9.41
CA GLU A 209 -9.56 29.38 -8.13
C GLU A 209 -9.80 28.40 -6.98
N GLY A 210 -9.66 28.88 -5.74
CA GLY A 210 -9.91 28.08 -4.55
C GLY A 210 -11.38 27.69 -4.39
N GLU A 211 -12.31 28.51 -4.87
CA GLU A 211 -13.75 28.25 -4.85
C GLU A 211 -14.37 28.80 -6.14
N GLU A 212 -15.08 27.97 -6.90
CA GLU A 212 -15.73 28.35 -8.15
C GLU A 212 -17.11 27.71 -8.29
N ASP A 213 -18.04 28.46 -8.87
CA ASP A 213 -19.37 27.99 -9.21
C ASP A 213 -19.54 27.90 -10.73
N PHE A 214 -20.00 26.74 -11.19
CA PHE A 214 -20.34 26.49 -12.59
C PHE A 214 -21.85 26.30 -12.74
N TYR A 215 -22.44 27.02 -13.70
CA TYR A 215 -23.87 26.99 -13.96
C TYR A 215 -24.14 26.40 -15.34
N VAL A 216 -24.93 25.33 -15.39
CA VAL A 216 -25.29 24.64 -16.62
C VAL A 216 -26.80 24.68 -16.81
N LYS A 217 -27.24 25.23 -17.95
CA LYS A 217 -28.65 25.25 -18.32
C LYS A 217 -29.08 23.87 -18.81
N LEU A 218 -30.07 23.28 -18.14
CA LEU A 218 -30.65 21.99 -18.50
C LEU A 218 -32.16 22.15 -18.71
N GLU A 219 -32.75 21.25 -19.51
CA GLU A 219 -34.20 21.25 -19.76
C GLU A 219 -34.99 20.76 -18.53
N LYS A 220 -34.42 19.82 -17.77
CA LYS A 220 -35.01 19.24 -16.57
C LYS A 220 -33.91 18.81 -15.60
N ALA A 221 -34.30 18.50 -14.37
CA ALA A 221 -33.38 17.98 -13.36
C ALA A 221 -32.70 16.69 -13.85
N PRO A 222 -31.36 16.57 -13.72
CA PRO A 222 -30.62 15.37 -14.07
C PRO A 222 -30.87 14.24 -13.06
N ASP A 223 -30.99 13.04 -13.59
CA ASP A 223 -31.03 11.78 -12.85
C ASP A 223 -29.66 11.39 -12.28
N ILE A 224 -28.59 11.78 -12.98
CA ILE A 224 -27.19 11.48 -12.63
C ILE A 224 -26.33 12.73 -12.88
N VAL A 225 -25.47 13.04 -11.91
CA VAL A 225 -24.39 14.04 -12.05
C VAL A 225 -23.06 13.34 -11.82
N ARG A 226 -22.13 13.49 -12.76
CA ARG A 226 -20.79 12.91 -12.70
C ARG A 226 -19.76 14.02 -12.71
N ILE A 227 -18.80 13.91 -11.80
CA ILE A 227 -17.60 14.74 -11.73
C ILE A 227 -16.45 13.89 -12.23
N ASP A 228 -15.73 14.37 -13.25
CA ASP A 228 -14.64 13.66 -13.93
C ASP A 228 -15.02 12.23 -14.37
N PRO A 229 -16.02 12.07 -15.27
CA PRO A 229 -16.52 10.76 -15.67
C PRO A 229 -15.45 9.85 -16.29
N ASP A 230 -14.38 10.41 -16.87
CA ASP A 230 -13.31 9.69 -17.56
C ASP A 230 -12.02 9.55 -16.71
N LEU A 231 -12.04 9.91 -15.43
CA LEU A 231 -10.89 9.82 -14.50
C LEU A 231 -9.64 10.57 -15.01
N THR A 232 -9.87 11.75 -15.55
CA THR A 232 -8.87 12.59 -16.22
C THR A 232 -8.19 13.59 -15.28
N VAL A 233 -8.54 13.61 -14.00
CA VAL A 233 -7.92 14.47 -12.99
C VAL A 233 -7.44 13.64 -11.80
N LEU A 234 -6.16 13.80 -11.46
CA LEU A 234 -5.63 13.30 -10.19
C LEU A 234 -6.12 14.19 -9.04
N ALA A 235 -7.28 13.87 -8.47
CA ALA A 235 -7.85 14.60 -7.35
C ALA A 235 -8.56 13.68 -6.37
N ARG A 236 -8.60 14.07 -5.09
CA ARG A 236 -9.57 13.51 -4.14
C ARG A 236 -10.88 14.28 -4.30
N ILE A 237 -11.90 13.64 -4.85
CA ILE A 237 -13.20 14.29 -5.07
C ILE A 237 -14.20 13.85 -4.00
N HIS A 238 -14.60 14.78 -3.15
CA HIS A 238 -15.68 14.61 -2.18
C HIS A 238 -16.98 15.11 -2.79
N PHE A 239 -17.71 14.19 -3.40
CA PHE A 239 -19.03 14.43 -3.95
C PHE A 239 -20.01 13.40 -3.38
N ASN A 240 -21.05 13.88 -2.69
CA ASN A 240 -22.01 13.04 -1.97
C ASN A 240 -23.43 13.30 -2.50
N PRO A 241 -23.77 12.82 -3.70
CA PRO A 241 -25.12 12.95 -4.23
C PRO A 241 -26.12 12.08 -3.44
N PRO A 242 -27.43 12.35 -3.55
CA PRO A 242 -28.45 11.53 -2.89
C PRO A 242 -28.39 10.06 -3.31
N ALA A 243 -28.79 9.14 -2.41
CA ALA A 243 -28.77 7.70 -2.67
C ALA A 243 -29.49 7.31 -3.96
N GLU A 244 -30.63 7.95 -4.28
CA GLU A 244 -31.38 7.69 -5.51
C GLU A 244 -30.57 7.96 -6.78
N MET A 245 -29.73 9.01 -6.77
CA MET A 245 -28.83 9.33 -7.87
C MET A 245 -27.73 8.28 -8.00
N LEU A 246 -27.15 7.81 -6.88
CA LEU A 246 -26.16 6.73 -6.88
C LEU A 246 -26.75 5.40 -7.37
N LEU A 247 -27.98 5.07 -6.99
CA LEU A 247 -28.68 3.87 -7.44
C LEU A 247 -28.94 3.90 -8.95
N LYS A 248 -29.35 5.06 -9.50
CA LYS A 248 -29.48 5.25 -10.95
C LYS A 248 -28.11 5.15 -11.66
N GLN A 249 -27.07 5.77 -11.10
CA GLN A 249 -25.71 5.69 -11.63
C GLN A 249 -25.17 4.26 -11.62
N LEU A 250 -25.48 3.45 -10.61
CA LEU A 250 -25.09 2.04 -10.55
C LEU A 250 -25.76 1.19 -11.65
N GLN A 251 -26.93 1.60 -12.15
CA GLN A 251 -27.66 0.89 -13.21
C GLN A 251 -27.23 1.31 -14.63
N ASP A 252 -26.45 2.38 -14.75
CA ASP A 252 -26.04 2.93 -16.04
C ASP A 252 -24.96 2.07 -16.71
N ARG A 253 -25.38 1.21 -17.64
CA ARG A 253 -24.47 0.31 -18.38
C ARG A 253 -23.49 1.05 -19.29
N SER A 254 -23.77 2.31 -19.66
CA SER A 254 -22.88 3.09 -20.52
C SER A 254 -21.70 3.74 -19.78
N ASP A 255 -21.71 3.75 -18.44
CA ASP A 255 -20.69 4.42 -17.62
C ASP A 255 -20.11 3.47 -16.56
N THR A 256 -19.15 2.62 -16.96
CA THR A 256 -18.49 1.68 -16.04
C THR A 256 -17.75 2.37 -14.89
N ALA A 257 -17.10 3.51 -15.15
CA ALA A 257 -16.47 4.33 -14.10
C ALA A 257 -17.53 4.84 -13.11
N GLY A 258 -18.67 5.29 -13.63
CA GLY A 258 -19.84 5.67 -12.86
C GLY A 258 -20.34 4.54 -11.98
N ARG A 259 -20.54 3.34 -12.53
CA ARG A 259 -20.99 2.18 -11.73
C ARG A 259 -20.00 1.84 -10.62
N ILE A 260 -18.69 1.87 -10.90
CA ILE A 260 -17.64 1.64 -9.90
C ILE A 260 -17.75 2.67 -8.75
N LEU A 261 -17.78 3.96 -9.08
CA LEU A 261 -17.81 5.02 -8.06
C LEU A 261 -19.15 5.04 -7.30
N ALA A 262 -20.26 4.75 -7.96
CA ALA A 262 -21.56 4.61 -7.32
C ALA A 262 -21.56 3.44 -6.33
N ALA A 263 -21.11 2.25 -6.77
CA ALA A 263 -21.00 1.09 -5.89
C ALA A 263 -20.10 1.37 -4.68
N GLU A 264 -19.01 2.14 -4.85
CA GLU A 264 -18.14 2.50 -3.75
C GLU A 264 -18.84 3.40 -2.72
N LYS A 265 -19.54 4.44 -3.18
CA LYS A 265 -20.20 5.45 -2.32
C LYS A 265 -21.49 5.00 -1.65
N LEU A 266 -22.04 3.86 -2.04
CA LEU A 266 -23.20 3.27 -1.39
C LEU A 266 -22.88 2.69 0.00
N ASP A 267 -21.62 2.65 0.45
CA ASP A 267 -21.26 2.20 1.79
C ASP A 267 -21.81 3.08 2.92
N CYS A 268 -22.10 4.35 2.63
CA CYS A 268 -22.75 5.27 3.57
C CYS A 268 -24.24 4.99 3.82
N PHE A 269 -24.84 4.01 3.12
CA PHE A 269 -26.28 3.75 3.15
C PHE A 269 -26.58 2.28 3.47
N ASP A 270 -26.79 1.96 4.76
CA ASP A 270 -27.21 0.63 5.19
C ASP A 270 -28.75 0.54 5.20
N ASN A 271 -29.35 0.27 4.03
CA ASN A 271 -30.78 0.04 3.89
C ASN A 271 -31.08 -1.02 2.83
N GLU A 272 -32.28 -1.59 2.88
CA GLU A 272 -32.73 -2.69 2.01
C GLU A 272 -32.53 -2.39 0.52
N LYS A 273 -32.94 -1.21 0.05
CA LYS A 273 -32.78 -0.79 -1.35
C LYS A 273 -31.32 -0.81 -1.81
N THR A 274 -30.41 -0.37 -0.94
CA THR A 274 -28.97 -0.32 -1.24
C THR A 274 -28.36 -1.72 -1.26
N LEU A 275 -28.71 -2.57 -0.29
CA LEU A 275 -28.25 -3.94 -0.23
C LEU A 275 -28.75 -4.76 -1.43
N ASP A 276 -30.00 -4.58 -1.85
CA ASP A 276 -30.57 -5.22 -3.04
C ASP A 276 -29.89 -4.77 -4.33
N ALA A 277 -29.58 -3.47 -4.45
CA ALA A 277 -28.85 -2.94 -5.59
C ALA A 277 -27.41 -3.49 -5.66
N LEU A 278 -26.70 -3.53 -4.52
CA LEU A 278 -25.35 -4.10 -4.44
C LEU A 278 -25.35 -5.62 -4.67
N LYS A 279 -26.38 -6.34 -4.20
CA LYS A 279 -26.59 -7.77 -4.50
C LYS A 279 -26.77 -7.99 -6.00
N THR A 280 -27.68 -7.24 -6.62
CA THR A 280 -27.95 -7.34 -8.06
C THR A 280 -26.69 -7.05 -8.87
N CYS A 281 -25.95 -6.00 -8.50
CA CYS A 281 -24.66 -5.67 -9.10
C CYS A 281 -23.66 -6.82 -8.93
N LEU A 282 -23.40 -7.27 -7.70
CA LEU A 282 -22.44 -8.34 -7.41
C LEU A 282 -22.75 -9.65 -8.16
N GLN A 283 -24.03 -9.97 -8.36
CA GLN A 283 -24.46 -11.20 -9.01
C GLN A 283 -24.53 -11.09 -10.54
N GLY A 284 -24.76 -9.89 -11.09
CA GLY A 284 -25.16 -9.72 -12.48
C GLY A 284 -24.44 -8.67 -13.31
N ASP A 285 -23.60 -7.81 -12.73
CA ASP A 285 -22.87 -6.79 -13.52
C ASP A 285 -21.90 -7.47 -14.50
N GLU A 286 -21.91 -6.98 -15.74
CA GLU A 286 -21.13 -7.52 -16.85
C GLU A 286 -19.62 -7.41 -16.58
N PHE A 287 -19.20 -6.30 -15.99
CA PHE A 287 -17.80 -6.02 -15.74
C PHE A 287 -17.40 -6.48 -14.33
N TYR A 288 -16.40 -7.36 -14.27
CA TYR A 288 -15.96 -7.98 -13.02
C TYR A 288 -15.50 -6.93 -11.99
N GLY A 289 -14.94 -5.79 -12.43
CA GLY A 289 -14.45 -4.74 -11.55
C GLY A 289 -15.57 -4.10 -10.72
N VAL A 290 -16.76 -3.89 -11.32
CA VAL A 290 -17.93 -3.36 -10.58
C VAL A 290 -18.36 -4.37 -9.51
N ARG A 291 -18.41 -5.66 -9.85
CA ARG A 291 -18.74 -6.73 -8.90
C ARG A 291 -17.74 -6.83 -7.75
N VAL A 292 -16.45 -6.70 -8.02
CA VAL A 292 -15.41 -6.66 -6.98
C VAL A 292 -15.64 -5.49 -6.02
N VAL A 293 -15.98 -4.31 -6.56
CA VAL A 293 -16.26 -3.12 -5.73
C VAL A 293 -17.53 -3.33 -4.92
N ALA A 294 -18.60 -3.88 -5.50
CA ALA A 294 -19.82 -4.21 -4.77
C ALA A 294 -19.58 -5.16 -3.59
N ALA A 295 -18.77 -6.21 -3.76
CA ALA A 295 -18.37 -7.10 -2.65
C ALA A 295 -17.60 -6.35 -1.55
N ARG A 296 -16.67 -5.46 -1.92
CA ARG A 296 -15.92 -4.63 -0.97
C ARG A 296 -16.80 -3.62 -0.24
N THR A 297 -17.81 -3.08 -0.92
CA THR A 297 -18.79 -2.16 -0.31
C THR A 297 -19.66 -2.89 0.69
N LEU A 298 -20.20 -4.07 0.35
CA LEU A 298 -20.95 -4.91 1.30
C LEU A 298 -20.12 -5.25 2.55
N ARG A 299 -18.82 -5.50 2.39
CA ARG A 299 -17.89 -5.67 3.51
C ARG A 299 -17.80 -4.42 4.40
N ARG A 300 -17.74 -3.21 3.81
CA ARG A 300 -17.66 -1.93 4.55
C ARG A 300 -18.96 -1.59 5.26
N ILE A 301 -20.11 -1.89 4.66
CA ILE A 301 -21.43 -1.78 5.32
C ILE A 301 -21.47 -2.63 6.59
N HIS A 302 -20.88 -3.84 6.53
CA HIS A 302 -20.61 -4.66 7.70
C HIS A 302 -21.86 -5.09 8.52
N SER A 303 -23.05 -5.14 7.90
CA SER A 303 -24.29 -5.63 8.52
C SER A 303 -24.50 -7.15 8.37
N PRO A 304 -25.31 -7.81 9.22
CA PRO A 304 -25.69 -9.21 9.06
C PRO A 304 -26.36 -9.52 7.70
N GLU A 305 -27.11 -8.56 7.17
CA GLU A 305 -27.77 -8.61 5.87
C GLU A 305 -26.72 -8.55 4.75
N ALA A 306 -25.73 -7.66 4.85
CA ALA A 306 -24.60 -7.63 3.91
C ALA A 306 -23.82 -8.95 3.90
N LEU A 307 -23.56 -9.55 5.07
CA LEU A 307 -22.97 -10.89 5.15
C LEU A 307 -23.84 -11.95 4.46
N THR A 308 -25.16 -11.85 4.61
CA THR A 308 -26.11 -12.75 3.93
C THR A 308 -25.97 -12.66 2.42
N VAL A 309 -25.92 -11.45 1.86
CA VAL A 309 -25.71 -11.20 0.43
C VAL A 309 -24.38 -11.79 -0.05
N LEU A 310 -23.29 -11.57 0.69
CA LEU A 310 -21.97 -12.11 0.36
C LEU A 310 -21.97 -13.64 0.36
N CYS A 311 -22.53 -14.28 1.38
CA CYS A 311 -22.63 -15.74 1.46
C CYS A 311 -23.44 -16.33 0.29
N GLN A 312 -24.51 -15.66 -0.14
CA GLN A 312 -25.32 -16.06 -1.30
C GLN A 312 -24.59 -15.85 -2.64
N SER A 313 -23.50 -15.08 -2.66
CA SER A 313 -22.81 -14.65 -3.88
C SER A 313 -21.45 -15.32 -4.10
N LEU A 314 -21.15 -16.41 -3.39
CA LEU A 314 -19.89 -17.17 -3.53
C LEU A 314 -19.72 -17.83 -4.90
N ALA A 315 -20.83 -18.18 -5.56
CA ALA A 315 -20.82 -18.82 -6.87
C ALA A 315 -20.64 -17.77 -7.99
N GLN A 316 -19.43 -17.26 -8.17
CA GLN A 316 -19.08 -16.37 -9.28
C GLN A 316 -18.28 -17.11 -10.34
N LYS A 317 -18.50 -16.81 -11.63
CA LYS A 317 -17.70 -17.38 -12.73
C LYS A 317 -16.27 -16.84 -12.72
N ASP A 318 -16.12 -15.54 -12.47
CA ASP A 318 -14.83 -14.85 -12.45
C ASP A 318 -14.11 -15.08 -11.12
N ALA A 319 -12.87 -15.57 -11.18
CA ALA A 319 -12.06 -15.88 -10.00
C ALA A 319 -11.69 -14.64 -9.17
N ARG A 320 -11.56 -13.46 -9.79
CA ARG A 320 -11.28 -12.19 -9.12
C ARG A 320 -12.45 -11.78 -8.24
N VAL A 321 -13.68 -11.95 -8.75
CA VAL A 321 -14.91 -11.67 -7.99
C VAL A 321 -15.10 -12.70 -6.88
N ARG A 322 -14.93 -14.00 -7.15
CA ARG A 322 -14.97 -15.03 -6.09
C ARG A 322 -14.00 -14.72 -4.96
N ASN A 323 -12.75 -14.38 -5.29
CA ASN A 323 -11.75 -14.02 -4.29
C ASN A 323 -12.18 -12.79 -3.46
N ALA A 324 -12.75 -11.76 -4.10
CA ALA A 324 -13.24 -10.57 -3.40
C ALA A 324 -14.40 -10.89 -2.44
N VAL A 325 -15.32 -11.79 -2.83
CA VAL A 325 -16.42 -12.23 -1.95
C VAL A 325 -15.89 -13.03 -0.75
N VAL A 326 -14.95 -13.96 -0.99
CA VAL A 326 -14.33 -14.76 0.09
C VAL A 326 -13.55 -13.87 1.05
N ASP A 327 -12.75 -12.93 0.51
CA ASP A 327 -12.03 -11.94 1.31
C ASP A 327 -13.02 -11.11 2.15
N ALA A 328 -14.09 -10.60 1.54
CA ALA A 328 -15.13 -9.83 2.21
C ALA A 328 -15.78 -10.58 3.37
N ILE A 329 -16.15 -11.85 3.18
CA ILE A 329 -16.71 -12.70 4.25
C ILE A 329 -15.72 -12.85 5.41
N GLY A 330 -14.41 -12.91 5.12
CA GLY A 330 -13.36 -13.07 6.13
C GLY A 330 -13.23 -11.94 7.14
N TYR A 331 -13.81 -10.77 6.87
CA TYR A 331 -13.88 -9.67 7.83
C TYR A 331 -15.05 -9.79 8.80
N PHE A 332 -16.00 -10.70 8.56
CA PHE A 332 -17.10 -10.95 9.47
C PHE A 332 -16.71 -12.05 10.46
N PHE A 333 -16.48 -11.68 11.71
CA PHE A 333 -16.06 -12.61 12.77
C PHE A 333 -17.25 -13.36 13.39
N SER A 334 -18.10 -13.95 12.55
CA SER A 334 -19.34 -14.61 12.97
C SER A 334 -19.34 -16.12 12.74
N PRO A 335 -20.17 -16.91 13.47
CA PRO A 335 -20.32 -18.34 13.23
C PRO A 335 -20.72 -18.68 11.79
N ARG A 336 -21.55 -17.84 11.17
CA ARG A 336 -22.00 -17.99 9.78
C ARG A 336 -20.86 -17.79 8.78
N ALA A 337 -20.02 -16.76 8.99
CA ALA A 337 -18.85 -16.54 8.14
C ALA A 337 -17.88 -17.72 8.24
N LYS A 338 -17.59 -18.18 9.47
CA LYS A 338 -16.75 -19.37 9.71
C LYS A 338 -17.28 -20.61 8.97
N SER A 339 -18.55 -20.99 9.17
CA SER A 339 -19.11 -22.19 8.53
C SER A 339 -19.11 -22.09 7.01
N THR A 340 -19.37 -20.90 6.48
CA THR A 340 -19.35 -20.62 5.05
C THR A 340 -17.93 -20.75 4.46
N LEU A 341 -16.91 -20.19 5.12
CA LEU A 341 -15.52 -20.28 4.67
C LEU A 341 -15.00 -21.72 4.71
N VAL A 342 -15.28 -22.47 5.78
CA VAL A 342 -14.91 -23.88 5.91
C VAL A 342 -15.52 -24.70 4.76
N ALA A 343 -16.82 -24.57 4.52
CA ALA A 343 -17.49 -25.27 3.43
C ALA A 343 -16.99 -24.86 2.02
N HIS A 344 -16.53 -23.61 1.87
CA HIS A 344 -15.97 -23.13 0.60
C HIS A 344 -14.57 -23.69 0.32
N ILE A 345 -13.70 -23.82 1.33
CA ILE A 345 -12.34 -24.36 1.21
C ILE A 345 -12.31 -25.78 0.64
N GLU A 346 -13.31 -26.60 0.97
CA GLU A 346 -13.45 -27.98 0.48
C GLU A 346 -13.77 -28.06 -1.02
N LYS A 347 -14.46 -27.05 -1.57
CA LYS A 347 -14.97 -27.05 -2.95
C LYS A 347 -14.14 -26.21 -3.91
N GLU A 348 -13.45 -25.19 -3.42
CA GLU A 348 -12.69 -24.25 -4.25
C GLU A 348 -11.42 -24.91 -4.84
N LYS A 349 -11.28 -24.77 -6.15
CA LYS A 349 -10.19 -25.35 -6.94
C LYS A 349 -9.02 -24.39 -7.11
N ASN A 350 -9.28 -23.08 -7.05
CA ASN A 350 -8.25 -22.06 -7.18
C ASN A 350 -7.48 -21.92 -5.85
N PRO A 351 -6.19 -22.28 -5.80
CA PRO A 351 -5.41 -22.29 -4.56
C PRO A 351 -5.24 -20.89 -3.95
N ALA A 352 -5.30 -19.82 -4.75
CA ALA A 352 -5.21 -18.45 -4.23
C ALA A 352 -6.47 -18.07 -3.44
N ILE A 353 -7.64 -18.51 -3.90
CA ILE A 353 -8.92 -18.27 -3.21
C ILE A 353 -8.99 -19.14 -1.94
N THR A 354 -8.56 -20.40 -2.02
CA THR A 354 -8.40 -21.26 -0.83
C THR A 354 -7.47 -20.63 0.20
N ALA A 355 -6.34 -20.06 -0.23
CA ALA A 355 -5.41 -19.36 0.65
C ALA A 355 -6.04 -18.11 1.30
N THR A 356 -6.86 -17.35 0.57
CA THR A 356 -7.64 -16.24 1.14
C THR A 356 -8.61 -16.71 2.22
N ALA A 357 -9.39 -17.77 1.94
CA ALA A 357 -10.33 -18.33 2.91
C ALA A 357 -9.62 -18.89 4.16
N LEU A 358 -8.48 -19.58 4.00
CA LEU A 358 -7.70 -20.10 5.12
C LEU A 358 -7.17 -18.99 6.03
N LYS A 359 -6.62 -17.90 5.47
CA LYS A 359 -6.18 -16.73 6.24
C LYS A 359 -7.33 -16.14 7.07
N ALA A 360 -8.52 -16.08 6.50
CA ALA A 360 -9.72 -15.59 7.18
C ALA A 360 -10.17 -16.47 8.36
N LEU A 361 -9.64 -17.69 8.49
CA LEU A 361 -9.94 -18.56 9.64
C LEU A 361 -9.13 -18.24 10.91
N GLY A 362 -8.17 -17.32 10.83
CA GLY A 362 -7.30 -16.95 11.96
C GLY A 362 -8.03 -16.60 13.27
N PRO A 363 -9.16 -15.86 13.25
CA PRO A 363 -9.89 -15.52 14.48
C PRO A 363 -10.73 -16.67 15.09
N PHE A 364 -10.81 -17.85 14.46
CA PHE A 364 -11.76 -18.89 14.86
C PHE A 364 -11.09 -20.12 15.51
N HIS A 365 -11.12 -20.18 16.84
CA HIS A 365 -10.61 -21.30 17.63
C HIS A 365 -11.66 -22.41 17.76
N SER A 366 -11.60 -23.43 16.89
CA SER A 366 -12.44 -24.62 17.01
C SER A 366 -11.75 -25.85 16.47
N ARG A 367 -12.10 -27.04 16.97
CA ARG A 367 -11.48 -28.32 16.57
C ARG A 367 -11.51 -28.54 15.05
N ASN A 368 -12.65 -28.30 14.41
CA ASN A 368 -12.77 -28.42 12.94
C ASN A 368 -11.78 -27.48 12.21
N VAL A 369 -11.68 -26.21 12.64
CA VAL A 369 -10.71 -25.27 12.05
C VAL A 369 -9.28 -25.75 12.28
N ARG A 370 -8.96 -26.28 13.47
CA ARG A 370 -7.64 -26.83 13.77
C ARG A 370 -7.27 -27.99 12.84
N ASP A 371 -8.19 -28.93 12.66
CA ASP A 371 -7.99 -30.09 11.78
C ASP A 371 -7.80 -29.64 10.32
N LEU A 372 -8.57 -28.63 9.88
CA LEU A 372 -8.46 -28.05 8.55
C LEU A 372 -7.14 -27.29 8.33
N LEU A 373 -6.71 -26.46 9.28
CA LEU A 373 -5.43 -25.73 9.20
C LEU A 373 -4.25 -26.70 9.20
N THR A 374 -4.29 -27.72 10.07
CA THR A 374 -3.25 -28.75 10.17
C THR A 374 -3.13 -29.55 8.89
N SER A 375 -4.24 -30.03 8.32
CA SER A 375 -4.23 -30.76 7.04
C SER A 375 -3.76 -29.88 5.88
N SER A 376 -4.11 -28.58 5.90
CA SER A 376 -3.70 -27.60 4.88
C SER A 376 -2.21 -27.33 4.82
N LEU A 377 -1.46 -27.53 5.92
CA LEU A 377 0.01 -27.44 5.92
C LEU A 377 0.63 -28.37 4.87
N SER A 378 0.06 -29.58 4.74
CA SER A 378 0.54 -30.62 3.82
C SER A 378 -0.10 -30.60 2.43
N ARG A 379 -1.02 -29.66 2.14
CA ARG A 379 -1.72 -29.61 0.84
C ARG A 379 -0.85 -28.96 -0.25
N PRO A 380 -0.58 -29.65 -1.39
CA PRO A 380 0.27 -29.10 -2.45
C PRO A 380 -0.39 -27.91 -3.15
N SER A 381 0.40 -26.90 -3.48
CA SER A 381 -0.04 -25.71 -4.22
C SER A 381 1.14 -24.96 -4.83
N TYR A 382 0.89 -24.15 -5.86
CA TYR A 382 1.92 -23.28 -6.45
C TYR A 382 2.58 -22.42 -5.35
N ARG A 383 3.91 -22.48 -5.28
CA ARG A 383 4.73 -21.81 -4.24
C ARG A 383 4.28 -22.07 -2.80
N ASN A 384 3.65 -23.22 -2.53
CA ASN A 384 3.13 -23.61 -1.21
C ASN A 384 2.18 -22.57 -0.58
N MET A 385 1.44 -21.80 -1.39
CA MET A 385 0.60 -20.70 -0.90
C MET A 385 -0.49 -21.15 0.10
N ILE A 386 -0.99 -22.38 -0.02
CA ILE A 386 -1.98 -22.95 0.91
C ILE A 386 -1.35 -23.17 2.29
N ALA A 387 -0.16 -23.77 2.34
CA ALA A 387 0.57 -23.99 3.58
C ALA A 387 0.94 -22.66 4.26
N VAL A 388 1.42 -21.68 3.48
CA VAL A 388 1.72 -20.33 3.99
C VAL A 388 0.47 -19.63 4.54
N ALA A 389 -0.67 -19.78 3.89
CA ALA A 389 -1.94 -19.24 4.40
C ALA A 389 -2.37 -19.90 5.71
N ALA A 390 -2.24 -21.22 5.81
CA ALA A 390 -2.51 -21.95 7.05
C ALA A 390 -1.58 -21.51 8.18
N LEU A 391 -0.28 -21.35 7.93
CA LEU A 391 0.70 -20.85 8.91
C LEU A 391 0.36 -19.44 9.40
N LYS A 392 -0.14 -18.56 8.53
CA LYS A 392 -0.60 -17.21 8.91
C LYS A 392 -1.85 -17.26 9.78
N ALA A 393 -2.80 -18.13 9.47
CA ALA A 393 -3.99 -18.34 10.29
C ALA A 393 -3.65 -18.94 11.66
N ILE A 394 -2.75 -19.93 11.71
CA ILE A 394 -2.23 -20.53 12.95
C ILE A 394 -1.54 -19.46 13.81
N ARG A 395 -0.68 -18.62 13.21
CA ARG A 395 -0.03 -17.52 13.93
C ARG A 395 -1.06 -16.56 14.54
N ALA A 396 -2.13 -16.25 13.81
CA ALA A 396 -3.21 -15.38 14.30
C ALA A 396 -4.02 -16.03 15.44
N GLN A 397 -4.12 -17.37 15.50
CA GLN A 397 -4.76 -18.07 16.61
C GLN A 397 -3.91 -18.10 17.87
N ASP A 398 -2.59 -18.01 17.73
CA ASP A 398 -1.63 -18.05 18.83
C ASP A 398 -1.80 -19.28 19.75
N ASP A 399 -1.90 -20.46 19.13
CA ASP A 399 -2.19 -21.71 19.82
C ASP A 399 -0.99 -22.67 19.70
N PRO A 400 -0.29 -22.99 20.81
CA PRO A 400 0.90 -23.86 20.77
C PRO A 400 0.59 -25.31 20.36
N SER A 401 -0.68 -25.73 20.33
CA SER A 401 -1.03 -27.10 19.91
C SER A 401 -0.72 -27.42 18.44
N TYR A 402 -0.43 -26.42 17.61
CA TYR A 402 0.03 -26.61 16.23
C TYR A 402 1.53 -26.95 16.12
N LYS A 403 2.30 -26.83 17.20
CA LYS A 403 3.77 -27.00 17.21
C LYS A 403 4.23 -28.27 16.50
N ASP A 404 3.74 -29.42 16.94
CA ASP A 404 4.14 -30.72 16.39
C ASP A 404 3.73 -30.91 14.93
N ALA A 405 2.63 -30.26 14.50
CA ALA A 405 2.24 -30.26 13.10
C ALA A 405 3.20 -29.43 12.24
N ILE A 406 3.61 -28.25 12.71
CA ILE A 406 4.55 -27.38 12.00
C ILE A 406 5.94 -28.01 11.94
N VAL A 407 6.45 -28.56 13.04
CA VAL A 407 7.76 -29.24 13.09
C VAL A 407 7.80 -30.39 12.09
N ARG A 408 6.80 -31.28 12.11
CA ARG A 408 6.71 -32.39 11.14
C ARG A 408 6.69 -31.92 9.69
N GLU A 409 6.08 -30.76 9.43
CA GLU A 409 6.00 -30.19 8.09
C GLU A 409 7.35 -29.61 7.62
N ILE A 410 8.07 -28.95 8.52
CA ILE A 410 9.44 -28.44 8.27
C ILE A 410 10.36 -29.61 7.93
N ASP A 411 10.32 -30.69 8.71
CA ASP A 411 11.18 -31.87 8.52
C ASP A 411 10.94 -32.57 7.18
N LYS A 412 9.66 -32.73 6.80
CA LYS A 412 9.27 -33.43 5.55
C LYS A 412 9.64 -32.66 4.27
N ARG A 413 9.66 -31.33 4.34
CA ARG A 413 9.74 -30.47 3.14
C ARG A 413 11.00 -29.62 3.03
N SER A 414 11.97 -29.82 3.93
CA SER A 414 13.24 -29.07 3.95
C SER A 414 13.95 -28.96 2.58
N PRO A 415 13.92 -29.97 1.67
CA PRO A 415 14.49 -29.83 0.32
C PRO A 415 13.60 -29.07 -0.68
N ASP A 416 12.28 -29.23 -0.58
CA ASP A 416 11.28 -28.79 -1.58
C ASP A 416 10.67 -27.41 -1.29
N PHE A 417 11.02 -26.79 -0.17
CA PHE A 417 10.48 -25.48 0.20
C PHE A 417 11.30 -24.32 -0.38
N GLU A 418 10.60 -23.40 -1.05
CA GLU A 418 11.09 -22.05 -1.29
C GLU A 418 11.39 -21.36 0.06
N ALA A 419 12.50 -20.61 0.13
CA ALA A 419 13.00 -20.05 1.38
C ALA A 419 11.97 -19.17 2.14
N HIS A 420 11.02 -18.57 1.41
CA HIS A 420 9.95 -17.75 1.98
C HIS A 420 8.97 -18.57 2.84
N GLY A 421 8.61 -19.77 2.39
CA GLY A 421 7.69 -20.63 3.13
C GLY A 421 8.29 -21.10 4.46
N ILE A 422 9.56 -21.52 4.46
CA ILE A 422 10.25 -22.01 5.66
C ILE A 422 10.37 -20.83 6.62
N GLY A 423 10.72 -19.65 6.13
CA GLY A 423 10.74 -18.44 6.94
C GLY A 423 9.45 -18.18 7.69
N THR A 424 8.31 -18.32 7.00
CA THR A 424 6.98 -18.18 7.63
C THR A 424 6.75 -19.27 8.67
N ALA A 425 7.13 -20.52 8.38
CA ALA A 425 6.97 -21.63 9.33
C ALA A 425 7.81 -21.44 10.60
N LEU A 426 9.09 -21.07 10.46
CA LEU A 426 9.99 -20.80 11.57
C LEU A 426 9.49 -19.63 12.44
N ALA A 427 9.05 -18.54 11.81
CA ALA A 427 8.49 -17.40 12.52
C ALA A 427 7.18 -17.75 13.24
N THR A 428 6.26 -18.47 12.58
CA THR A 428 5.02 -18.94 13.22
C THR A 428 5.32 -19.86 14.40
N LEU A 429 6.23 -20.83 14.23
CA LEU A 429 6.64 -21.76 15.28
C LEU A 429 7.21 -21.04 16.50
N ALA A 430 8.15 -20.11 16.27
CA ALA A 430 8.74 -19.31 17.32
C ALA A 430 7.69 -18.50 18.08
N PHE A 431 6.79 -17.84 17.35
CA PHE A 431 5.73 -17.04 17.94
C PHE A 431 4.80 -17.88 18.81
N ILE A 432 4.18 -18.94 18.29
CA ILE A 432 3.20 -19.73 19.08
C ILE A 432 3.84 -20.45 20.27
N SER A 433 5.16 -20.72 20.23
CA SER A 433 5.89 -21.36 21.32
C SER A 433 6.50 -20.39 22.34
N ARG A 434 6.41 -19.06 22.15
CA ARG A 434 7.12 -18.06 22.97
C ARG A 434 6.79 -18.12 24.47
N ASN A 435 5.57 -18.55 24.79
CA ASN A 435 5.04 -18.67 26.16
C ASN A 435 5.16 -20.08 26.75
N GLU A 436 5.77 -21.03 26.04
CA GLU A 436 6.00 -22.38 26.57
C GLU A 436 7.08 -22.37 27.67
N LYS A 437 6.95 -23.29 28.63
CA LYS A 437 7.90 -23.42 29.74
C LYS A 437 9.27 -23.92 29.27
N ASP A 438 9.27 -24.89 28.36
CA ASP A 438 10.48 -25.41 27.73
C ASP A 438 10.42 -25.09 26.23
N LYS A 439 11.43 -24.34 25.79
CA LYS A 439 11.58 -23.83 24.44
C LYS A 439 12.84 -24.39 23.77
N SER A 440 13.58 -25.25 24.46
CA SER A 440 14.89 -25.76 24.07
C SER A 440 14.86 -26.46 22.72
N ASP A 441 13.86 -27.30 22.48
CA ASP A 441 13.71 -28.03 21.22
C ASP A 441 13.48 -27.08 20.04
N ILE A 442 12.62 -26.07 20.22
CA ILE A 442 12.32 -25.07 19.19
C ILE A 442 13.54 -24.19 18.95
N ARG A 443 14.18 -23.72 20.00
CA ARG A 443 15.43 -22.95 19.90
C ARG A 443 16.50 -23.72 19.13
N ASN A 444 16.70 -25.00 19.43
CA ASN A 444 17.68 -25.85 18.76
C ASN A 444 17.32 -26.07 17.28
N LEU A 445 16.04 -26.27 16.96
CA LEU A 445 15.56 -26.35 15.58
C LEU A 445 15.85 -25.06 14.81
N LEU A 446 15.49 -23.90 15.38
CA LEU A 446 15.76 -22.59 14.76
C LEU A 446 17.27 -22.36 14.57
N ALA A 447 18.08 -22.72 15.57
CA ALA A 447 19.54 -22.61 15.51
C ALA A 447 20.15 -23.43 14.37
N GLY A 448 19.55 -24.56 14.01
CA GLY A 448 19.97 -25.38 12.86
C GLY A 448 19.96 -24.63 11.52
N TYR A 449 19.16 -23.57 11.39
CA TYR A 449 19.07 -22.75 10.17
C TYR A 449 20.04 -21.56 10.15
N LEU A 450 20.75 -21.25 11.25
CA LEU A 450 21.70 -20.13 11.32
C LEU A 450 22.89 -20.30 10.37
N ASN A 451 23.26 -21.55 10.06
CA ASN A 451 24.37 -21.88 9.15
C ASN A 451 23.90 -22.21 7.72
N SER A 452 22.65 -21.89 7.36
CA SER A 452 22.14 -22.17 6.02
C SER A 452 22.97 -21.45 4.94
N PRO A 453 23.26 -22.10 3.78
CA PRO A 453 23.91 -21.42 2.67
C PRO A 453 23.03 -20.29 2.09
N ARG A 454 21.71 -20.38 2.26
CA ARG A 454 20.76 -19.37 1.80
C ARG A 454 20.64 -18.24 2.82
N GLN A 455 21.08 -17.03 2.46
CA GLN A 455 21.02 -15.84 3.33
C GLN A 455 19.61 -15.58 3.89
N SER A 456 18.58 -15.71 3.05
CA SER A 456 17.19 -15.51 3.49
C SER A 456 16.78 -16.45 4.62
N LEU A 457 17.25 -17.70 4.63
CA LEU A 457 16.94 -18.66 5.70
C LEU A 457 17.68 -18.30 6.99
N ARG A 458 18.95 -17.85 6.90
CA ARG A 458 19.69 -17.34 8.07
C ARG A 458 18.97 -16.16 8.71
N LEU A 459 18.54 -15.18 7.89
CA LEU A 459 17.81 -14.01 8.36
C LEU A 459 16.49 -14.40 9.05
N ASN A 460 15.73 -15.33 8.45
CA ASN A 460 14.49 -15.82 9.06
C ASN A 460 14.73 -16.53 10.39
N ALA A 461 15.80 -17.34 10.50
CA ALA A 461 16.18 -18.02 11.73
C ALA A 461 16.59 -17.03 12.84
N ILE A 462 17.41 -16.04 12.50
CA ILE A 462 17.80 -14.94 13.41
C ILE A 462 16.56 -14.21 13.95
N ASN A 463 15.65 -13.82 13.07
CA ASN A 463 14.43 -13.14 13.46
C ASN A 463 13.54 -14.03 14.34
N ALA A 464 13.33 -15.29 13.95
CA ALA A 464 12.52 -16.26 14.69
C ALA A 464 13.09 -16.52 16.10
N LEU A 465 14.41 -16.62 16.28
CA LEU A 465 15.02 -16.73 17.61
C LEU A 465 14.72 -15.51 18.50
N GLY A 466 14.68 -14.31 17.91
CA GLY A 466 14.21 -13.10 18.61
C GLY A 466 12.73 -13.15 18.97
N GLU A 467 11.87 -13.77 18.14
CA GLU A 467 10.44 -13.93 18.42
C GLU A 467 10.11 -15.00 19.47
N LEU A 468 10.98 -15.99 19.67
CA LEU A 468 10.79 -17.08 20.65
C LEU A 468 10.88 -16.57 22.11
N GLU A 469 11.40 -15.37 22.32
CA GLU A 469 11.51 -14.71 23.64
C GLU A 469 12.27 -15.58 24.65
N GLU A 470 13.34 -16.23 24.20
CA GLU A 470 14.19 -17.09 25.02
C GLU A 470 15.60 -16.49 25.17
N HIS A 471 15.93 -16.01 26.39
CA HIS A 471 17.20 -15.33 26.67
C HIS A 471 18.45 -16.15 26.33
N SER A 472 18.38 -17.48 26.41
CA SER A 472 19.49 -18.38 26.05
C SER A 472 19.90 -18.26 24.57
N ALA A 473 19.03 -17.72 23.71
CA ALA A 473 19.33 -17.49 22.30
C ALA A 473 20.31 -16.33 22.05
N ILE A 474 20.50 -15.42 23.02
CA ILE A 474 21.39 -14.25 22.86
C ILE A 474 22.81 -14.68 22.49
N ALA A 475 23.35 -15.71 23.14
CA ALA A 475 24.70 -16.20 22.86
C ALA A 475 24.89 -16.66 21.41
N MET A 476 23.84 -17.23 20.79
CA MET A 476 23.87 -17.63 19.38
C MET A 476 23.81 -16.40 18.45
N LEU A 477 23.01 -15.39 18.81
CA LEU A 477 22.82 -14.17 18.03
C LEU A 477 24.03 -13.22 18.10
N ASP A 478 24.76 -13.20 19.23
CA ASP A 478 25.93 -12.34 19.42
C ASP A 478 27.03 -12.57 18.38
N THR A 479 27.15 -13.82 17.88
CA THR A 479 28.10 -14.17 16.81
C THR A 479 27.82 -13.39 15.51
N PHE A 480 26.56 -13.09 15.22
CA PHE A 480 26.12 -12.31 14.05
C PHE A 480 26.10 -10.81 14.35
N ALA A 481 25.68 -10.41 15.54
CA ALA A 481 25.63 -9.00 15.95
C ALA A 481 27.02 -8.35 16.06
N SER A 482 28.06 -9.16 16.32
CA SER A 482 29.46 -8.74 16.43
C SER A 482 30.23 -8.76 15.10
N ALA A 483 29.56 -8.99 13.97
CA ALA A 483 30.22 -9.04 12.68
C ALA A 483 30.92 -7.70 12.35
N ALA A 484 32.16 -7.75 11.84
CA ALA A 484 33.00 -6.58 11.59
C ALA A 484 32.52 -5.66 10.45
N ARG A 485 31.56 -6.11 9.63
CA ARG A 485 30.95 -5.36 8.53
C ARG A 485 29.45 -5.24 8.75
N ASP A 486 28.87 -4.18 8.22
CA ASP A 486 27.41 -4.02 8.22
C ASP A 486 26.81 -5.00 7.22
N THR A 487 26.07 -5.96 7.75
CA THR A 487 25.38 -7.01 7.00
C THR A 487 23.92 -7.08 7.44
N PRO A 488 23.00 -7.51 6.58
CA PRO A 488 21.61 -7.72 6.97
C PRO A 488 21.45 -8.65 8.18
N GLU A 489 22.34 -9.63 8.32
CA GLU A 489 22.39 -10.55 9.47
C GLU A 489 22.76 -9.83 10.76
N ARG A 490 23.74 -8.91 10.72
CA ARG A 490 24.14 -8.09 11.86
C ARG A 490 22.95 -7.26 12.35
N ASP A 491 22.31 -6.52 11.47
CA ASP A 491 21.18 -5.65 11.82
C ASP A 491 20.01 -6.46 12.38
N SER A 492 19.73 -7.62 11.79
CA SER A 492 18.66 -8.51 12.27
C SER A 492 18.99 -9.11 13.63
N ALA A 493 20.23 -9.53 13.86
CA ALA A 493 20.67 -10.07 15.14
C ALA A 493 20.64 -9.01 16.25
N GLN A 494 21.08 -7.78 15.96
CA GLN A 494 20.99 -6.67 16.90
C GLN A 494 19.54 -6.35 17.28
N ARG A 495 18.61 -6.32 16.30
CA ARG A 495 17.18 -6.16 16.57
C ARG A 495 16.61 -7.32 17.42
N ALA A 496 16.98 -8.56 17.11
CA ALA A 496 16.54 -9.73 17.85
C ALA A 496 17.04 -9.72 19.30
N ILE A 497 18.32 -9.40 19.53
CA ILE A 497 18.90 -9.26 20.88
C ILE A 497 18.21 -8.13 21.65
N ALA A 498 18.01 -6.97 21.02
CA ALA A 498 17.30 -5.85 21.64
C ALA A 498 15.89 -6.26 22.09
N ARG A 499 15.16 -7.01 21.25
CA ARG A 499 13.86 -7.58 21.61
C ARG A 499 13.95 -8.51 22.81
N LEU A 500 14.88 -9.48 22.80
CA LEU A 500 15.07 -10.43 23.90
C LEU A 500 15.42 -9.74 25.22
N ARG A 501 16.29 -8.72 25.19
CA ARG A 501 16.63 -7.90 26.37
C ARG A 501 15.44 -7.08 26.86
N SER A 502 14.59 -6.59 25.97
CA SER A 502 13.39 -5.84 26.36
C SER A 502 12.26 -6.71 26.92
N ALA A 503 12.19 -7.97 26.49
CA ALA A 503 11.16 -8.94 26.89
C ALA A 503 11.42 -9.58 28.28
N GLY A 504 12.61 -9.36 28.86
CA GLY A 504 12.93 -9.79 30.22
C GLY A 504 12.05 -9.12 31.28
N LYS A 505 11.94 -9.73 32.47
CA LYS A 505 11.21 -9.12 33.60
C LYS A 505 11.84 -7.74 33.92
N PRO A 506 11.07 -6.75 34.38
CA PRO A 506 11.57 -5.39 34.64
C PRO A 506 12.82 -5.31 35.54
N ALA A 507 13.01 -6.28 36.44
CA ALA A 507 14.15 -6.35 37.35
C ALA A 507 15.46 -6.80 36.64
N ASP A 508 15.37 -7.72 35.68
CA ASP A 508 16.52 -8.17 34.89
C ASP A 508 16.90 -7.11 33.86
N ASN A 509 15.90 -6.46 33.24
CA ASN A 509 16.12 -5.36 32.30
C ASN A 509 16.88 -4.19 32.96
N LEU A 510 16.65 -3.93 34.24
CA LEU A 510 17.33 -2.85 34.98
C LEU A 510 18.79 -3.17 35.30
N LYS A 511 19.12 -4.45 35.46
CA LYS A 511 20.50 -4.92 35.62
C LYS A 511 21.23 -4.92 34.28
N ASP A 512 20.60 -5.43 33.23
CA ASP A 512 21.16 -5.45 31.88
C ASP A 512 21.37 -4.01 31.33
N LEU A 513 20.42 -3.09 31.56
CA LEU A 513 20.58 -1.67 31.24
C LEU A 513 21.73 -1.02 32.02
N ARG A 514 21.95 -1.41 33.29
CA ARG A 514 23.09 -0.91 34.08
C ARG A 514 24.41 -1.41 33.51
N ASP A 515 24.49 -2.68 33.15
CA ASP A 515 25.70 -3.28 32.58
C ASP A 515 26.02 -2.67 31.20
N GLU A 516 25.00 -2.41 30.37
CA GLU A 516 25.16 -1.76 29.07
C GLU A 516 25.57 -0.28 29.19
N VAL A 517 25.04 0.45 30.19
CA VAL A 517 25.49 1.81 30.52
C VAL A 517 26.94 1.80 31.00
N ILE A 518 27.36 0.80 31.78
CA ILE A 518 28.75 0.66 32.24
C ILE A 518 29.70 0.42 31.07
N GLU A 519 29.35 -0.46 30.12
CA GLU A 519 30.15 -0.71 28.92
C GLU A 519 30.16 0.49 27.95
N LEU A 520 29.05 1.21 27.81
CA LEU A 520 29.01 2.47 27.05
C LEU A 520 29.89 3.55 27.68
N GLN A 521 29.88 3.68 29.01
CA GLN A 521 30.77 4.60 29.74
C GLN A 521 32.24 4.21 29.57
N LYS A 522 32.55 2.92 29.56
CA LYS A 522 33.91 2.41 29.30
C LYS A 522 34.35 2.74 27.88
N SER A 523 33.51 2.46 26.89
CA SER A 523 33.76 2.81 25.48
C SER A 523 33.94 4.31 25.29
N GLN A 524 33.14 5.16 25.95
CA GLN A 524 33.33 6.62 25.92
C GLN A 524 34.66 7.06 26.54
N ARG A 525 35.10 6.44 27.64
CA ARG A 525 36.39 6.74 28.27
C ARG A 525 37.55 6.38 27.35
N ASP A 526 37.46 5.25 26.65
CA ASP A 526 38.51 4.80 25.73
C ASP A 526 38.54 5.68 24.46
N LEU A 527 37.39 6.00 23.87
CA LEU A 527 37.28 6.97 22.77
C LEU A 527 37.86 8.35 23.14
N LYS A 528 37.65 8.80 24.38
CA LYS A 528 38.20 10.08 24.84
C LYS A 528 39.72 10.04 24.98
N LYS A 529 40.28 8.92 25.47
CA LYS A 529 41.73 8.70 25.50
C LYS A 529 42.32 8.69 24.10
N ASP A 530 41.67 8.03 23.14
CA ASP A 530 42.12 7.98 21.75
C ASP A 530 42.07 9.36 21.10
N LEU A 531 41.01 10.14 21.36
CA LEU A 531 40.89 11.52 20.91
C LEU A 531 42.01 12.40 21.49
N ASP A 532 42.31 12.27 22.78
CA ASP A 532 43.38 13.04 23.43
C ASP A 532 44.77 12.62 22.93
N ALA A 533 44.97 11.34 22.64
CA ALA A 533 46.18 10.84 22.00
C ALA A 533 46.36 11.40 20.57
N LEU A 534 45.28 11.41 19.78
CA LEU A 534 45.24 12.02 18.45
C LEU A 534 45.53 13.51 18.50
N LYS A 535 44.93 14.25 19.45
CA LYS A 535 45.20 15.69 19.66
C LYS A 535 46.67 15.95 19.97
N LYS A 536 47.27 15.19 20.89
CA LYS A 536 48.71 15.29 21.21
C LYS A 536 49.60 14.96 20.02
N GLN A 537 49.22 13.99 19.19
CA GLN A 537 49.93 13.70 17.94
C GLN A 537 49.82 14.85 16.94
N LEU A 538 48.65 15.49 16.85
CA LEU A 538 48.39 16.63 15.98
C LEU A 538 49.16 17.88 16.42
N GLU A 539 49.23 18.15 17.72
CA GLU A 539 50.03 19.23 18.32
C GLU A 539 51.53 19.01 18.07
N LYS A 540 52.06 17.81 18.33
CA LYS A 540 53.45 17.46 17.98
C LYS A 540 53.76 17.56 16.50
N LYS A 541 52.75 17.35 15.62
CA LYS A 541 52.90 17.50 14.17
C LYS A 541 52.85 18.97 13.73
N ASN A 542 52.13 19.82 14.46
CA ASN A 542 52.09 21.27 14.25
C ASN A 542 53.35 21.98 14.79
N GLU A 543 53.93 21.51 15.90
CA GLU A 543 55.21 22.01 16.44
C GLU A 543 56.42 21.64 15.55
N ARG A 544 56.28 20.60 14.72
CA ARG A 544 57.31 20.18 13.74
C ARG A 544 57.20 20.88 12.38
N LYS A 545 56.29 21.85 12.20
CA LYS A 545 56.33 22.72 11.02
C LYS A 545 57.41 23.80 11.22
N PRO A 546 58.47 23.85 10.40
CA PRO A 546 59.48 24.90 10.52
C PRO A 546 58.86 26.26 10.17
N GLN A 547 59.09 27.27 11.00
CA GLN A 547 58.76 28.66 10.71
C GLN A 547 59.55 29.12 9.46
N PRO A 548 58.92 29.84 8.51
CA PRO A 548 59.64 30.42 7.39
C PRO A 548 60.41 31.66 7.85
N GLY A 549 61.74 31.57 7.77
CA GLY A 549 62.68 32.65 7.42
C GLY A 549 62.80 33.88 8.33
N GLY A 550 64.01 34.16 8.80
CA GLY A 550 64.32 35.37 9.57
C GLY A 550 65.77 35.84 9.53
N LYS A 551 66.40 35.90 8.35
CA LYS A 551 67.22 37.02 7.80
C LYS A 551 67.98 36.57 6.55
#